data_AF-A0A1H4ICA7-F1
#
_entry.id   AF-A0A1H4ICA7-F1
#
_cell.length_a   1.000
_cell.length_b   1.000
_cell.length_c   1.000
_cell.angle_alpha   90.00
_cell.angle_beta   90.00
_cell.angle_gamma   90.00
#
_symmetry.space_group_name_H-M   'P 1'
#
loop_
_entity.id
_entity.type
_entity.pdbx_description
1 polymer ?
#
loop_
_entity_poly.entity_id
_entity_poly.type
_entity_poly.pdbx_seq_one_letter_code
_entity_poly.pdbx_strand_id
1 'polypeptide(L)' 'MTAWYAARIAAERRAPVPDEDRIQELSTARHKAVEDQARAEEASPEEAARIAADYAARLQALKDQ' A
#
# COMPACT_ATOMS: atom_id res chain seq x y z
N MET A 1 -3.89 -2.99 5.20
CA MET A 1 -2.66 -2.25 5.58
C MET A 1 -2.92 -1.13 6.58
N THR A 2 -3.91 -0.28 6.35
CA THR A 2 -4.27 0.87 7.22
C THR A 2 -4.61 0.51 8.67
N ALA A 3 -5.28 -0.62 8.91
CA ALA A 3 -5.58 -1.10 10.26
C ALA A 3 -4.32 -1.50 11.06
N TRP A 4 -3.28 -1.99 10.40
CA TRP A 4 -2.01 -2.34 11.04
C TRP A 4 -1.27 -1.10 11.52
N TYR A 5 -1.21 -0.05 10.69
CA TYR A 5 -0.64 1.24 11.09
C TYR A 5 -1.40 1.86 12.27
N ALA A 6 -2.74 1.81 12.26
CA ALA A 6 -3.55 2.31 13.36
C ALA A 6 -3.28 1.55 14.67
N ALA A 7 -3.15 0.22 14.61
CA ALA A 7 -2.80 -0.59 15.77
C ALA A 7 -1.39 -0.29 16.29
N ARG A 8 -0.42 -0.09 15.40
CA ARG A 8 0.96 0.29 15.76
C ARG A 8 1.03 1.67 16.40
N ILE A 9 0.40 2.68 15.80
CA ILE A 9 0.34 4.04 16.37
C ILE A 9 -0.32 4.03 17.75
N ALA A 10 -1.40 3.26 17.92
CA ALA A 10 -2.07 3.12 19.21
C ALA A 10 -1.20 2.40 20.27
N ALA A 11 -0.36 1.44 19.84
CA ALA A 11 0.58 0.78 20.73
C ALA A 11 1.71 1.73 21.17
N GLU A 12 2.32 2.48 20.24
CA GLU A 12 3.37 3.46 20.57
C GLU A 12 2.85 4.56 21.50
N ARG A 13 1.62 5.05 21.30
CA ARG A 13 0.98 6.04 22.18
C ARG A 13 0.66 5.52 23.58
N ARG A 14 0.53 4.21 23.75
CA ARG A 14 0.25 3.55 25.04
C ARG A 14 1.53 3.09 25.73
N ALA A 15 2.70 3.28 25.12
CA ALA A 15 3.96 2.97 25.74
C ALA A 15 4.20 3.89 26.96
N PRO A 16 4.93 3.41 27.99
CA PRO A 16 5.25 4.21 29.18
C PRO A 16 6.00 5.52 28.87
N VAL A 17 6.78 5.53 27.79
CA VAL A 17 7.37 6.73 27.19
C VAL A 17 7.02 6.69 25.71
N PRO A 18 6.05 7.49 25.25
CA PRO A 18 5.70 7.56 23.85
C PRO A 18 6.86 8.10 23.01
N ASP A 19 7.15 7.43 21.90
CA ASP A 19 8.10 7.90 20.90
C ASP A 19 7.33 8.70 19.82
N GLU A 20 7.34 10.02 19.97
CA GLU A 20 6.61 10.93 19.07
C GLU A 20 7.17 10.91 17.65
N ASP A 21 8.49 10.76 17.48
CA ASP A 21 9.11 10.66 16.16
C ASP A 21 8.63 9.40 15.45
N ARG A 22 8.59 8.28 16.18
CA ARG A 22 8.07 7.01 15.66
C ARG A 22 6.58 7.07 15.32
N ILE A 23 5.78 7.73 16.15
CA ILE A 23 4.35 7.96 15.90
C ILE A 23 4.16 8.79 14.63
N GLN A 24 5.00 9.81 14.43
CA GLN A 24 4.94 10.68 13.25
C GLN A 24 5.37 9.94 11.97
N GLU A 25 6.44 9.15 12.02
CA GLU A 25 6.85 8.27 10.92
C GLU A 25 5.71 7.32 10.50
N LEU A 26 5.11 6.63 11.47
CA LEU A 26 4.00 5.70 11.24
C LEU A 26 2.76 6.41 10.67
N SER A 27 2.51 7.65 11.09
CA SER A 27 1.39 8.46 10.61
C SER A 27 1.59 8.91 9.16
N THR A 28 2.79 9.37 8.80
CA THR A 28 3.16 9.71 7.42
C THR A 28 3.11 8.48 6.50
N ALA A 29 3.66 7.35 6.96
CA ALA A 29 3.62 6.10 6.21
C ALA A 29 2.18 5.61 5.98
N ARG A 30 1.30 5.76 7.00
CA ARG A 30 -0.12 5.46 6.87
C ARG A 30 -0.80 6.36 5.84
N HIS A 31 -0.50 7.66 5.82
CA HIS A 31 -1.09 8.60 4.87
C HIS A 31 -0.72 8.23 3.44
N LYS A 32 0.57 7.97 3.19
CA LYS A 32 1.05 7.51 1.88
C LYS A 32 0.39 6.19 1.45
N ALA A 33 0.26 5.24 2.37
CA ALA A 33 -0.42 3.98 2.06
C ALA A 33 -1.91 4.15 1.73
N VAL A 34 -2.59 5.14 2.31
CA VAL A 34 -3.98 5.51 1.96
C VAL A 34 -4.03 6.15 0.57
N GLU A 35 -3.13 7.09 0.27
CA GLU A 35 -3.05 7.71 -1.06
C GLU A 35 -2.71 6.70 -2.15
N ASP A 36 -1.80 5.77 -1.88
CA ASP A 36 -1.44 4.71 -2.82
C ASP A 36 -2.61 3.74 -3.02
N GLN A 37 -3.36 3.43 -1.95
CA GLN A 37 -4.58 2.64 -2.05
C GLN A 37 -5.68 3.37 -2.82
N ALA A 38 -5.90 4.65 -2.55
CA ALA A 38 -6.88 5.48 -3.27
C ALA A 38 -6.51 5.59 -4.74
N ARG A 39 -5.23 5.81 -5.07
CA ARG A 39 -4.73 5.81 -6.45
C ARG A 39 -4.90 4.45 -7.13
N ALA A 40 -4.71 3.35 -6.41
CA ALA A 40 -4.93 2.00 -6.95
C ALA A 40 -6.43 1.69 -7.16
N GLU A 41 -7.31 2.20 -6.29
CA GLU A 41 -8.77 2.09 -6.44
C GLU A 41 -9.28 3.00 -7.58
N GLU A 42 -8.74 4.21 -7.71
CA GLU A 42 -9.00 5.15 -8.81
C GLU A 42 -8.42 4.68 -10.14
N ALA A 43 -7.30 3.96 -10.13
CA ALA A 43 -6.73 3.31 -11.31
C ALA A 43 -7.72 2.35 -11.99
N SER A 44 -8.85 2.02 -11.36
CA SER A 44 -10.01 1.40 -12.02
C SER A 44 -9.74 -0.02 -12.57
N PRO A 45 -10.78 -0.85 -12.66
CA PRO A 45 -10.70 -2.15 -13.33
C PRO A 45 -10.11 -2.08 -14.75
N GLU A 46 -10.16 -0.95 -15.44
CA GLU A 46 -9.55 -0.78 -16.76
C GLU A 46 -8.02 -0.78 -16.75
N GLU A 47 -7.38 -0.16 -15.76
CA GLU A 47 -5.91 -0.14 -15.68
C GLU A 47 -5.40 -1.46 -15.12
N ALA A 48 -6.14 -2.07 -14.20
CA ALA A 48 -5.91 -3.47 -13.80
C ALA A 48 -6.04 -4.45 -14.98
N ALA A 49 -7.04 -4.26 -15.85
CA ALA A 49 -7.20 -5.06 -17.06
C ALA A 49 -6.09 -4.82 -18.08
N ARG A 50 -5.62 -3.57 -18.24
CA ARG A 50 -4.46 -3.23 -19.08
C ARG A 50 -3.18 -3.89 -18.58
N ILE A 51 -2.90 -3.79 -17.28
CA ILE A 51 -1.75 -4.43 -16.65
C ILE A 51 -1.85 -5.96 -16.80
N ALA A 52 -3.03 -6.55 -16.57
CA ALA A 52 -3.24 -7.98 -16.75
C ALA A 52 -3.03 -8.44 -18.20
N ALA A 53 -3.50 -7.67 -19.18
CA ALA A 53 -3.29 -7.94 -20.60
C ALA A 53 -1.81 -7.87 -20.99
N ASP A 54 -1.07 -6.87 -20.49
CA ASP A 54 0.37 -6.74 -20.72
C ASP A 54 1.15 -7.92 -20.14
N TYR A 55 0.82 -8.36 -18.92
CA TYR A 55 1.44 -9.54 -18.32
C TYR A 55 1.05 -10.84 -19.04
N ALA A 56 -0.18 -10.98 -19.52
CA ALA A 56 -0.60 -12.13 -20.31
C ALA A 56 0.14 -12.21 -21.66
N ALA A 57 0.31 -11.07 -22.34
CA ALA A 57 1.09 -10.99 -23.58
C ALA A 57 2.57 -11.34 -23.32
N ARG A 58 3.15 -10.84 -22.24
CA ARG A 58 4.53 -11.13 -21.85
C ARG A 58 4.72 -12.60 -21.46
N LEU A 59 3.73 -13.20 -20.81
CA LEU A 59 3.73 -14.62 -20.46
C LEU A 59 3.67 -15.51 -21.71
N GLN A 60 2.86 -15.16 -22.72
CA GLN A 60 2.85 -15.88 -23.99
C GLN A 60 4.21 -15.80 -24.69
N ALA A 61 4.79 -14.61 -24.78
CA ALA A 61 6.10 -14.41 -25.40
C ALA A 61 7.25 -15.19 -24.71
N LEU A 62 7.11 -15.48 -23.41
CA LEU A 62 8.03 -16.33 -22.64
C LEU A 62 7.80 -17.83 -22.83
N LYS A 63 6.57 -18.24 -23.16
CA LYS A 63 6.20 -19.64 -23.41
C LYS A 63 6.51 -20.10 -24.83
N ASP A 64 6.53 -19.16 -25.77
CA ASP A 64 6.89 -19.40 -27.18
C ASP A 64 8.42 -19.37 -27.42
N GLN A 65 9.23 -19.39 -26.35
CA GLN A 65 10.69 -19.60 -26.37
C GLN A 65 11.05 -21.04 -26.01
#